data_AF-A0A838EVA7-F1
#
_entry.id   AF-A0A838EVA7-F1
#
_cell.length_a   1.000
_cell.length_b   1.000
_cell.length_c   1.000
_cell.angle_alpha   90.00
_cell.angle_beta   90.00
_cell.angle_gamma   90.00
#
_symmetry.space_group_name_H-M   'P 1'
#
loop_
_entity.id
_entity.type
_entity.pdbx_description
1 polymer ?
#
loop_
_entity_poly.entity_id
_entity_poly.type
_entity_poly.pdbx_seq_one_letter_code
_entity_poly.pdbx_strand_id
1 'polypeptide(L)'
;MRNAFIILSFLILVAVNASMACSVYVDNNAQKVILTDLAASYLDLNLATVSATTVSGYSKLFSDENPETLCPETLSTEATITFTYHPSKKEDCQAKVTVLRSTYIGEDPTISFETVSVVDSSAMCAIAYSAMRLPRPVRPMRKPPVRPVRPVRP
;
A
#
# COMPACT_ATOMS: atom_id res chain seq x y z
N MET A 1 28.56 42.60 -38.02
CA MET A 1 27.90 41.28 -37.97
C MET A 1 28.72 40.22 -37.24
N ARG A 2 30.06 40.22 -37.32
CA ARG A 2 30.94 39.20 -36.72
C ARG A 2 30.95 39.17 -35.17
N ASN A 3 30.84 40.33 -34.52
CA ASN A 3 30.83 40.42 -33.04
C ASN A 3 29.51 39.97 -32.41
N ALA A 4 28.38 40.13 -33.11
CA ALA A 4 27.08 39.66 -32.63
C ALA A 4 27.00 38.13 -32.57
N PHE A 5 27.63 37.44 -33.54
CA PHE A 5 27.72 35.98 -33.56
C PHE A 5 28.53 35.44 -32.38
N ILE A 6 29.64 36.09 -32.01
CA ILE A 6 30.50 35.67 -30.89
C ILE A 6 29.78 35.83 -29.55
N ILE A 7 29.07 36.94 -29.35
CA ILE A 7 28.29 37.21 -28.13
C ILE A 7 27.13 36.23 -28.01
N LEU A 8 26.43 35.94 -29.11
CA LEU A 8 25.33 34.97 -29.12
C LEU A 8 25.84 33.55 -28.83
N SER A 9 26.98 33.14 -29.41
CA SER A 9 27.58 31.83 -29.12
C SER A 9 28.06 31.68 -27.68
N PHE A 10 28.56 32.76 -27.05
CA PHE A 10 28.96 32.76 -25.64
C PHE A 10 27.75 32.66 -24.71
N LEU A 11 26.66 33.38 -25.01
CA LEU A 11 25.41 33.28 -24.27
C LEU A 11 24.79 31.88 -24.36
N ILE A 12 24.86 31.25 -25.52
CA ILE A 12 24.40 29.87 -25.69
C ILE A 12 25.28 28.91 -24.87
N LEU A 13 26.61 29.04 -24.91
CA LEU A 13 27.54 28.20 -24.14
C LEU A 13 27.36 28.32 -22.61
N VAL A 14 27.04 29.51 -22.09
CA VAL A 14 26.72 29.70 -20.67
C VAL A 14 25.38 29.05 -20.32
N ALA A 15 24.39 29.13 -21.21
CA ALA A 15 23.10 28.47 -21.01
C ALA A 15 23.20 26.93 -21.03
N VAL A 16 24.11 26.33 -21.82
CA VAL A 16 24.27 24.85 -21.85
C VAL A 16 24.99 24.31 -20.61
N ASN A 17 25.84 25.10 -19.95
CA ASN A 17 26.50 24.69 -18.71
C ASN A 17 25.59 24.76 -17.48
N ALA A 18 24.49 25.53 -17.54
CA ALA A 18 23.49 25.57 -16.47
C ALA A 18 22.54 24.36 -16.50
N SER A 19 22.44 23.65 -17.63
CA SER A 19 21.69 22.40 -17.74
C SER A 19 22.55 21.17 -17.42
N MET A 20 23.34 21.23 -16.34
CA MET A 20 23.97 20.05 -15.77
C MET A 20 22.83 19.13 -15.31
N ALA A 21 22.55 18.09 -16.10
CA ALA A 21 21.41 17.22 -15.94
C ALA A 21 21.40 16.60 -14.52
N CYS A 22 20.55 17.12 -13.64
CA CYS A 22 20.32 16.55 -12.32
C CYS A 22 19.73 15.15 -12.49
N SER A 23 20.56 14.11 -12.41
CA SER A 23 20.10 12.72 -12.45
C SER A 23 19.91 12.23 -11.02
N VAL A 24 18.68 12.31 -10.51
CA VAL A 24 18.34 11.73 -9.20
C VAL A 24 18.04 10.24 -9.39
N TYR A 25 18.92 9.38 -8.87
CA TYR A 25 18.64 7.95 -8.82
C TYR A 25 17.75 7.62 -7.62
N VAL A 26 16.63 6.95 -7.88
CA VAL A 26 15.71 6.48 -6.84
C VAL A 26 15.50 4.98 -7.02
N ASP A 27 15.89 4.21 -6.01
CA ASP A 27 15.56 2.79 -5.93
C ASP A 27 14.08 2.63 -5.55
N ASN A 28 13.25 2.30 -6.54
CA ASN A 28 11.82 2.10 -6.36
C ASN A 28 11.51 0.94 -5.38
N ASN A 29 12.34 -0.09 -5.31
CA ASN A 29 12.10 -1.21 -4.40
C ASN A 29 12.38 -0.79 -2.96
N ALA A 30 13.48 -0.07 -2.72
CA ALA A 30 13.77 0.50 -1.41
C ALA A 30 12.63 1.42 -0.93
N GLN A 31 12.12 2.31 -1.80
CA GLN A 31 11.00 3.19 -1.45
C GLN A 31 9.71 2.41 -1.13
N LYS A 32 9.38 1.37 -1.90
CA LYS A 32 8.21 0.52 -1.62
C LYS A 32 8.33 -0.21 -0.28
N VAL A 33 9.53 -0.66 0.09
CA VAL A 33 9.78 -1.28 1.40
C VAL A 33 9.57 -0.29 2.52
N ILE A 34 10.13 0.93 2.40
CA ILE A 34 9.94 2.00 3.40
C ILE A 34 8.45 2.34 3.56
N LEU A 35 7.71 2.51 2.45
CA LEU A 35 6.27 2.79 2.51
C LEU A 35 5.47 1.64 3.15
N THR A 36 5.90 0.40 2.92
CA THR A 36 5.30 -0.78 3.55
C THR A 36 5.54 -0.79 5.05
N ASP A 37 6.76 -0.48 5.49
CA ASP A 37 7.11 -0.42 6.91
C ASP A 37 6.34 0.70 7.63
N LEU A 38 6.25 1.89 7.02
CA LEU A 38 5.44 3.00 7.52
C LEU A 38 3.96 2.61 7.65
N ALA A 39 3.40 1.90 6.67
CA ALA A 39 2.02 1.42 6.73
C ALA A 39 1.80 0.36 7.82
N ALA A 40 2.76 -0.55 8.01
CA ALA A 40 2.70 -1.56 9.06
C ALA A 40 2.80 -0.93 10.45
N SER A 41 3.72 0.03 10.62
CA SER A 41 3.88 0.79 11.85
C SER A 41 2.64 1.61 12.19
N TYR A 42 1.97 2.21 11.19
CA TYR A 42 0.72 2.95 11.41
C TYR A 42 -0.40 2.04 11.94
N LEU A 43 -0.46 0.79 11.48
CA LEU A 43 -1.46 -0.18 11.91
C LEU A 43 -1.04 -0.99 13.15
N ASP A 44 0.13 -0.72 13.73
CA ASP A 44 0.75 -1.53 14.80
C ASP A 44 0.77 -3.03 14.46
N LEU A 45 0.99 -3.35 13.18
CA LEU A 45 1.01 -4.72 12.68
C LEU A 45 2.41 -5.31 12.86
N ASN A 46 2.47 -6.45 13.54
CA ASN A 46 3.66 -7.29 13.51
C ASN A 46 3.79 -7.93 12.11
N LEU A 47 4.79 -7.53 11.33
CA LEU A 47 5.04 -8.07 9.99
C LEU A 47 5.20 -9.61 9.98
N ALA A 48 5.56 -10.24 11.10
CA ALA A 48 5.63 -11.70 11.22
C ALA A 48 4.26 -12.41 11.19
N THR A 49 3.16 -11.71 11.49
CA THR A 49 1.79 -12.26 11.43
C THR A 49 1.08 -11.94 10.11
N VAL A 50 1.74 -11.15 9.25
CA VAL A 50 1.27 -10.83 7.90
C VAL A 50 1.57 -12.02 6.99
N SER A 51 0.51 -12.54 6.38
CA SER A 51 0.57 -13.67 5.44
C SER A 51 0.89 -13.23 4.01
N ALA A 52 0.45 -12.03 3.62
CA ALA A 52 0.71 -11.45 2.32
C ALA A 52 0.67 -9.93 2.39
N THR A 53 1.54 -9.30 1.61
CA THR A 53 1.56 -7.85 1.43
C THR A 53 1.54 -7.55 -0.05
N THR A 54 0.64 -6.66 -0.48
CA THR A 54 0.59 -6.19 -1.86
C THR A 54 0.73 -4.68 -1.90
N VAL A 55 1.68 -4.19 -2.67
CA VAL A 55 1.91 -2.76 -2.91
C VAL A 55 1.34 -2.42 -4.29
N SER A 56 0.44 -1.45 -4.34
CA SER A 56 -0.24 -1.01 -5.56
C SER A 56 -0.24 0.52 -5.64
N GLY A 57 -0.49 1.06 -6.83
CA GLY A 57 -0.58 2.52 -7.02
C GLY A 57 0.70 3.28 -6.70
N TYR A 58 1.86 2.63 -6.71
CA TYR A 58 3.14 3.30 -6.42
C TYR A 58 3.39 4.42 -7.42
N SER A 59 3.53 5.64 -6.91
CA SER A 59 3.86 6.83 -7.69
C SER A 59 5.01 7.58 -7.03
N LYS A 60 5.73 8.37 -7.83
CA LYS A 60 6.76 9.28 -7.36
C LYS A 60 6.66 10.61 -8.11
N LEU A 61 6.86 11.68 -7.37
CA LEU A 61 6.83 13.04 -7.88
C LEU A 61 8.05 13.80 -7.33
N PHE A 62 8.72 14.52 -8.22
CA PHE A 62 9.77 15.44 -7.85
C PHE A 62 9.19 16.86 -7.89
N SER A 63 9.47 17.66 -6.86
CA SER A 63 8.98 19.04 -6.74
C SER A 63 10.07 19.94 -6.17
N ASP A 64 9.75 21.25 -6.15
CA ASP A 64 10.58 22.30 -5.55
C ASP A 64 11.95 22.39 -6.22
N GLU A 65 11.98 22.97 -7.41
CA GLU A 65 13.21 23.11 -8.19
C GLU A 65 14.07 24.26 -7.63
N ASN A 66 15.34 23.97 -7.36
CA ASN A 66 16.30 24.98 -6.96
C ASN A 66 16.62 25.90 -8.16
N PRO A 67 16.47 27.23 -8.06
CA PRO A 67 16.68 28.14 -9.18
C PRO A 67 18.15 28.23 -9.64
N GLU A 68 19.11 27.82 -8.82
CA GLU A 68 20.54 27.87 -9.15
C GLU A 68 21.01 26.60 -9.88
N THR A 69 20.51 25.43 -9.48
CA THR A 69 20.94 24.13 -10.02
C THR A 69 19.94 23.50 -10.97
N LEU A 70 18.70 24.01 -10.99
CA LEU A 70 17.56 23.42 -11.72
C LEU A 70 17.26 21.96 -11.30
N CYS A 71 17.73 21.55 -10.13
CA CYS A 71 17.47 20.22 -9.57
C CYS A 71 16.22 20.24 -8.67
N PRO A 72 15.41 19.16 -8.67
CA PRO A 72 14.34 19.03 -7.68
C PRO A 72 14.92 18.83 -6.27
N GLU A 73 14.34 19.50 -5.30
CA GLU A 73 14.74 19.42 -3.90
C GLU A 73 13.84 18.51 -3.06
N THR A 74 12.67 18.14 -3.56
CA THR A 74 11.73 17.28 -2.84
C THR A 74 11.37 16.05 -3.66
N LEU A 75 11.38 14.88 -3.01
CA LEU A 75 10.82 13.63 -3.52
C LEU A 75 9.58 13.28 -2.71
N SER A 76 8.43 13.22 -3.39
CA SER A 76 7.19 12.68 -2.83
C SER A 76 6.92 11.30 -3.43
N THR A 77 6.62 10.33 -2.56
CA THR A 77 6.26 8.95 -2.96
C THR A 77 4.94 8.59 -2.32
N GLU A 78 4.09 7.92 -3.10
CA GLU A 78 2.79 7.46 -2.64
C GLU A 78 2.64 5.99 -3.01
N ALA A 79 2.05 5.20 -2.12
CA ALA A 79 1.61 3.86 -2.46
C ALA A 79 0.43 3.43 -1.59
N THR A 80 -0.36 2.53 -2.15
CA THR A 80 -1.41 1.83 -1.42
C THR A 80 -0.94 0.42 -1.07
N ILE A 81 -0.80 0.17 0.22
CA ILE A 81 -0.31 -1.08 0.80
C ILE A 81 -1.51 -1.84 1.36
N THR A 82 -1.67 -3.08 0.93
CA THR A 82 -2.68 -3.99 1.48
C THR A 82 -1.98 -5.13 2.20
N PHE A 83 -2.32 -5.31 3.47
CA PHE A 83 -1.88 -6.40 4.32
C PHE A 83 -3.00 -7.42 4.47
N THR A 84 -2.67 -8.69 4.31
CA THR A 84 -3.53 -9.80 4.70
C THR A 84 -2.88 -10.49 5.89
N TYR A 85 -3.55 -10.51 7.03
CA TYR A 85 -3.03 -11.02 8.29
C TYR A 85 -4.09 -11.81 9.06
N HIS A 86 -3.64 -12.69 9.96
CA HIS A 86 -4.50 -13.60 10.69
C HIS A 86 -4.28 -13.38 12.19
N PRO A 87 -5.02 -12.45 12.84
CA PRO A 87 -4.82 -12.18 14.26
C PRO A 87 -5.17 -13.41 15.13
N SER A 88 -6.07 -14.27 14.63
CA SER A 88 -6.37 -15.57 15.23
C SER A 88 -6.52 -16.63 14.14
N LYS A 89 -6.45 -17.92 14.51
CA LYS A 89 -6.56 -19.06 13.57
C LYS A 89 -7.90 -19.16 12.81
N LYS A 90 -8.88 -18.31 13.13
CA LYS A 90 -10.24 -18.33 12.56
C LYS A 90 -10.64 -16.98 11.97
N GLU A 91 -9.71 -16.04 11.91
CA GLU A 91 -9.97 -14.68 11.45
C GLU A 91 -8.99 -14.33 10.36
N ASP A 92 -9.53 -14.00 9.19
CA ASP A 92 -8.76 -13.55 8.05
C ASP A 92 -9.04 -12.05 7.91
N CYS A 93 -8.03 -11.24 8.20
CA CYS A 93 -8.14 -9.79 8.13
C CYS A 93 -7.38 -9.25 6.91
N GLN A 94 -7.95 -8.22 6.31
CA GLN A 94 -7.32 -7.42 5.28
C GLN A 94 -7.36 -5.95 5.70
N ALA A 95 -6.19 -5.31 5.73
CA ALA A 95 -6.07 -3.88 5.95
C ALA A 95 -5.43 -3.23 4.73
N LYS A 96 -5.94 -2.07 4.32
CA LYS A 96 -5.46 -1.29 3.20
C LYS A 96 -5.16 0.12 3.68
N VAL A 97 -3.95 0.60 3.44
CA VAL A 97 -3.46 1.90 3.85
C VAL A 97 -2.78 2.57 2.67
N THR A 98 -3.12 3.82 2.40
CA THR A 98 -2.40 4.65 1.43
C THR A 98 -1.48 5.58 2.18
N VAL A 99 -0.17 5.44 1.95
CA VAL A 99 0.87 6.24 2.59
C VAL A 99 1.45 7.20 1.57
N LEU A 100 1.52 8.47 1.95
CA LEU A 100 2.26 9.51 1.25
C LEU A 100 3.48 9.87 2.11
N ARG A 101 4.64 9.89 1.48
CA ARG A 101 5.91 10.25 2.09
C ARG A 101 6.61 11.30 1.24
N SER A 102 6.89 12.46 1.82
CA SER A 102 7.66 13.51 1.17
C SER A 102 8.97 13.75 1.92
N THR A 103 10.07 13.78 1.19
CA THR A 103 11.42 13.95 1.73
C THR A 103 12.20 14.97 0.96
N TYR A 104 12.98 15.79 1.68
CA TYR A 104 14.00 16.63 1.07
C TYR A 104 15.15 15.76 0.52
N ILE A 105 15.54 16.03 -0.72
CA ILE A 105 16.63 15.38 -1.46
C ILE A 105 17.64 16.39 -2.01
N GLY A 106 17.46 17.68 -1.70
CA GLY A 106 18.37 18.73 -2.13
C GLY A 106 19.73 18.64 -1.45
N GLU A 107 20.67 19.45 -1.94
CA GLU A 107 22.06 19.41 -1.49
C GLU A 107 22.31 20.17 -0.19
N ASP A 108 21.35 20.99 0.29
CA ASP A 108 21.51 21.75 1.52
C ASP A 108 21.36 20.84 2.76
N PRO A 109 22.45 20.57 3.51
CA PRO A 109 22.41 19.69 4.67
C PRO A 109 21.67 20.31 5.88
N THR A 110 21.38 21.62 5.84
CA THR A 110 20.65 22.30 6.94
C THR A 110 19.15 22.10 6.85
N ILE A 111 18.64 21.77 5.66
CA ILE A 111 17.24 21.49 5.40
C ILE A 111 17.10 19.97 5.28
N SER A 112 16.57 19.32 6.31
CA SER A 112 16.18 17.92 6.23
C SER A 112 14.79 17.78 6.82
N PHE A 113 13.82 17.40 5.99
CA PHE A 113 12.50 17.05 6.47
C PHE A 113 12.03 15.75 5.83
N GLU A 114 11.23 15.04 6.61
CA GLU A 114 10.48 13.87 6.19
C GLU A 114 9.07 14.04 6.75
N THR A 115 8.09 14.09 5.86
CA THR A 115 6.68 14.11 6.23
C THR A 115 6.05 12.80 5.77
N VAL A 116 5.33 12.16 6.69
CA VAL A 116 4.58 10.93 6.41
C VAL A 116 3.13 11.20 6.76
N SER A 117 2.24 10.91 5.83
CA SER A 117 0.81 11.02 6.04
C SER A 117 0.08 9.79 5.52
N VAL A 118 -1.01 9.44 6.19
CA VAL A 118 -1.93 8.40 5.75
C VAL A 118 -3.13 9.07 5.11
N VAL A 119 -3.29 8.83 3.80
CA VAL A 119 -4.32 9.47 2.99
C VAL A 119 -5.65 8.73 3.11
N ASP A 120 -5.59 7.41 3.22
CA ASP A 120 -6.75 6.55 3.38
C ASP A 120 -6.36 5.29 4.17
N SER A 121 -7.28 4.78 4.99
CA SER A 121 -7.10 3.56 5.76
C SER A 121 -8.42 2.81 5.93
N SER A 122 -8.42 1.53 5.62
CA SER A 122 -9.56 0.64 5.85
C SER A 122 -9.08 -0.73 6.33
N ALA A 123 -9.88 -1.37 7.18
CA ALA A 123 -9.61 -2.73 7.66
C ALA A 123 -10.92 -3.51 7.70
N MET A 124 -10.86 -4.77 7.27
CA MET A 124 -11.98 -5.70 7.30
C MET A 124 -11.49 -7.07 7.76
N CYS A 125 -12.26 -7.71 8.64
CA CYS A 125 -11.96 -9.04 9.14
C CYS A 125 -13.13 -9.98 8.86
N ALA A 126 -12.85 -11.10 8.20
CA ALA A 126 -13.78 -12.20 8.04
C ALA A 126 -13.52 -13.21 9.16
N ILE A 127 -14.48 -13.35 10.07
CA ILE A 127 -14.46 -14.45 11.04
C ILE A 127 -15.02 -15.67 10.32
N ALA A 128 -14.25 -16.74 10.22
CA ALA A 128 -14.72 -18.04 9.81
C ALA A 128 -15.62 -18.62 10.92
N TYR A 129 -16.82 -18.04 11.07
CA TYR A 129 -17.92 -18.73 11.74
C TYR A 129 -18.16 -19.98 10.91
N SER A 130 -17.67 -21.11 11.43
CA SER A 130 -17.95 -22.43 10.90
C SER A 130 -19.42 -22.46 10.52
N ALA A 131 -19.67 -22.62 9.20
CA ALA A 131 -20.98 -22.55 8.57
C ALA A 131 -22.09 -22.77 9.59
N MET A 132 -22.84 -21.71 9.90
CA MET A 132 -24.00 -21.76 10.77
C MET A 132 -24.80 -22.98 10.33
N ARG A 133 -24.64 -24.10 11.06
CA ARG A 133 -25.32 -25.36 10.75
C ARG A 133 -26.76 -25.03 11.04
N LEU A 134 -27.50 -24.61 10.02
CA LEU A 134 -28.94 -24.54 10.04
C LEU A 134 -29.39 -25.83 10.74
N PRO A 135 -30.11 -25.77 11.87
CA PRO A 135 -30.53 -26.96 12.57
C PRO A 135 -31.23 -27.84 11.54
N ARG A 136 -30.66 -29.01 11.26
CA ARG A 136 -31.27 -29.95 10.32
C ARG A 136 -32.71 -30.16 10.78
N PRO A 137 -33.72 -29.97 9.92
CA PRO A 137 -35.09 -30.26 10.32
C PRO A 137 -35.14 -31.69 10.82
N VAL A 138 -35.46 -31.85 12.11
CA VAL A 138 -35.67 -33.15 12.73
C VAL A 138 -36.85 -33.77 11.99
N ARG A 139 -36.59 -34.80 11.17
CA ARG A 139 -37.68 -35.55 10.55
C ARG A 139 -38.51 -36.14 11.69
N PRO A 140 -39.82 -35.89 11.76
CA PRO A 140 -40.66 -36.53 12.77
C PRO A 140 -40.50 -38.05 12.62
N MET A 141 -40.20 -38.73 13.73
CA MET A 141 -40.18 -40.18 13.76
C MET A 141 -41.52 -40.69 13.21
N ARG A 142 -41.48 -41.39 12.07
CA ARG A 142 -42.65 -42.16 11.60
C ARG A 142 -42.97 -43.16 12.70
N LYS A 143 -44.17 -43.05 13.30
CA LYS A 143 -44.70 -44.08 14.19
C LYS A 143 -44.59 -45.44 13.48
N PRO A 144 -44.08 -46.48 14.14
CA PRO A 144 -44.07 -47.82 13.55
C PRO A 144 -45.50 -48.24 13.23
N PRO A 145 -45.75 -48.91 12.09
CA PRO A 145 -47.08 -49.35 11.73
C PRO A 145 -47.61 -50.30 12.80
N VAL A 146 -48.81 -50.00 13.32
CA VAL A 146 -49.53 -50.88 14.25
C VAL A 146 -49.84 -52.17 13.49
N ARG A 147 -49.22 -53.28 13.91
CA ARG A 147 -49.46 -54.59 13.34
C ARG A 147 -50.90 -54.98 13.70
N PRO A 148 -51.78 -55.30 12.73
CA PRO A 148 -53.13 -55.75 13.06
C PRO A 148 -53.06 -57.06 13.85
N VAL A 149 -53.67 -57.06 15.03
CA VAL A 149 -53.82 -58.25 15.87
C VAL A 149 -54.70 -59.23 15.10
N ARG A 150 -54.16 -60.40 14.79
CA ARG A 150 -54.89 -61.46 14.08
C ARG A 150 -56.01 -61.97 14.99
N PRO A 151 -57.27 -62.00 14.55
CA PRO A 151 -58.34 -62.55 15.37
C PRO A 151 -58.10 -64.04 15.62
N VAL A 152 -58.17 -64.43 16.89
CA VAL A 152 -58.18 -65.83 17.31
C VAL A 152 -59.54 -66.39 16.95
N ARG A 153 -59.54 -67.43 16.11
CA ARG A 153 -60.76 -68.11 15.68
C ARG A 153 -61.19 -69.07 16.80
N PRO A 154 -62.48 -69.08 17.21
CA PRO A 154 -63.02 -70.08 18.13
C PRO A 154 -63.08 -71.46 17.48
#